data_AF-A0A6L7MFJ3-F1
#
_entry.id   AF-A0A6L7MFJ3-F1
#
_cell.length_a   1.000
_cell.length_b   1.000
_cell.length_c   1.000
_cell.angle_alpha   90.00
_cell.angle_beta   90.00
_cell.angle_gamma   90.00
#
_symmetry.space_group_name_H-M   'P 1'
#
loop_
_entity.id
_entity.type
_entity.pdbx_description
1 polymer ?
#
loop_
_entity_poly.entity_id
_entity_poly.type
_entity_poly.pdbx_seq_one_letter_code
_entity_poly.pdbx_strand_id
1 'polypeptide(L)' 'MPQCPVCAKDISETIDTPVGRTVAGTPELDPARGTKRYWDGVWYYFEKLSCRSRFDSAPANYTDS' A
#
# COMPACT_ATOMS: atom_id res chain seq x y z
N MET A 1 5.93 8.90 -7.29
CA MET A 1 6.26 7.50 -6.97
C MET A 1 6.26 7.30 -5.45
N PRO A 2 5.22 6.65 -4.89
CA PRO A 2 5.21 6.31 -3.47
C PRO A 2 6.34 5.32 -3.16
N GLN A 3 6.98 5.46 -2.00
CA GLN A 3 8.04 4.56 -1.55
C GLN A 3 7.56 3.77 -0.33
N CYS A 4 7.92 2.49 -0.25
CA CYS A 4 7.61 1.67 0.91
C CYS A 4 8.41 2.17 2.11
N PRO A 5 7.77 2.60 3.22
CA PRO A 5 8.50 3.13 4.37
C PRO A 5 9.26 2.03 5.14
N VAL A 6 8.93 0.75 4.92
CA VAL A 6 9.55 -0.39 5.63
C VAL A 6 10.81 -0.91 4.92
N CYS A 7 10.80 -0.95 3.59
CA CYS A 7 11.91 -1.51 2.80
C CYS A 7 12.57 -0.51 1.85
N ALA A 8 12.13 0.76 1.88
CA ALA A 8 12.61 1.85 1.03
C ALA A 8 12.56 1.56 -0.48
N LYS A 9 11.78 0.56 -0.91
CA LYS A 9 11.57 0.27 -2.33
C LYS A 9 10.55 1.19 -2.94
N ASP A 10 10.82 1.60 -4.17
CA ASP A 10 9.84 2.25 -5.03
C ASP A 10 8.61 1.38 -5.22
N ILE A 11 7.45 1.96 -4.93
CA ILE A 11 6.17 1.36 -5.21
C ILE A 11 5.66 1.94 -6.51
N SER A 12 5.30 1.01 -7.41
CA SER A 12 4.64 1.40 -8.63
C SER A 12 3.31 2.08 -8.29
N GLU A 13 3.07 3.27 -8.86
CA GLU A 13 1.78 3.99 -8.79
C GLU A 13 0.62 3.18 -9.36
N THR A 14 0.95 2.04 -9.97
CA THR A 14 -0.03 1.11 -10.48
C THR A 14 -0.73 0.24 -9.43
N ILE A 15 -0.37 0.35 -8.15
CA ILE A 15 -1.17 -0.24 -7.05
C ILE A 15 -2.59 0.30 -7.03
N ASP A 16 -2.81 1.56 -7.39
CA ASP A 16 -4.14 2.16 -7.53
C ASP A 16 -4.76 1.93 -8.91
N THR A 17 -4.01 1.31 -9.83
CA THR A 17 -4.56 0.98 -11.14
C THR A 17 -5.42 -0.27 -11.02
N PRO A 18 -6.74 -0.15 -11.29
CA PRO A 18 -7.62 -1.32 -11.31
C PRO A 18 -7.13 -2.30 -12.37
N VAL A 19 -6.93 -3.56 -11.97
CA VAL A 19 -6.60 -4.66 -12.89
C VAL A 19 -7.84 -5.30 -13.50
N GLY A 20 -9.00 -5.04 -12.90
CA GLY A 20 -10.29 -5.50 -13.38
C GLY A 20 -11.41 -4.60 -12.87
N ARG A 21 -12.55 -4.66 -13.56
CA ARG A 21 -13.83 -4.17 -13.03
C ARG A 21 -14.54 -5.38 -12.44
N THR A 22 -14.70 -5.43 -11.12
CA THR A 22 -15.66 -6.37 -10.55
C THR A 22 -17.07 -5.99 -11.00
N VAL A 23 -17.95 -6.98 -11.15
CA VAL A 23 -19.34 -6.85 -11.65
C VAL A 23 -20.21 -5.82 -10.90
N ALA A 24 -19.75 -5.28 -9.78
CA ALA A 24 -20.45 -4.28 -8.97
C ALA A 24 -19.90 -2.83 -9.12
N GLY A 25 -18.95 -2.58 -10.04
CA GLY A 25 -18.40 -1.22 -10.27
C GLY A 25 -17.29 -0.80 -9.30
N THR A 26 -16.90 -1.67 -8.37
CA THR A 26 -15.74 -1.43 -7.51
C THR A 26 -14.46 -1.80 -8.27
N PRO A 27 -13.49 -0.89 -8.40
CA PRO A 27 -12.20 -1.20 -9.01
C PRO A 27 -11.54 -2.36 -8.27
N GLU A 28 -11.25 -3.46 -8.97
CA GLU A 28 -10.50 -4.57 -8.41
C GLU A 28 -9.03 -4.19 -8.45
N LEU A 29 -8.43 -4.00 -7.26
CA LEU A 29 -7.00 -3.78 -7.12
C LEU A 29 -6.32 -5.13 -6.97
N ASP A 30 -5.21 -5.32 -7.67
CA ASP A 30 -4.48 -6.58 -7.66
C ASP A 30 -3.67 -6.71 -6.35
N PRO A 31 -3.99 -7.65 -5.46
CA PRO A 31 -3.25 -7.83 -4.21
C PRO A 31 -1.80 -8.29 -4.47
N ALA A 32 -1.47 -8.78 -5.66
CA ALA A 32 -0.11 -9.16 -6.04
C ALA A 32 0.78 -7.96 -6.41
N ARG A 33 0.20 -6.80 -6.75
CA ARG A 33 0.95 -5.56 -7.06
C ARG A 33 1.45 -4.84 -5.82
N GLY A 34 0.98 -5.25 -4.66
CA GLY A 34 1.31 -4.69 -3.36
C GLY A 34 0.04 -4.37 -2.57
N THR A 35 0.19 -3.72 -1.43
CA THR A 35 -0.93 -3.35 -0.56
C THR A 35 -0.79 -1.90 -0.13
N LYS A 36 -1.91 -1.23 0.13
CA LYS A 36 -1.92 0.08 0.78
C LYS A 36 -2.61 0.02 2.14
N ARG A 37 -2.24 0.94 3.04
CA ARG A 37 -2.88 1.12 4.35
C ARG A 37 -3.10 2.60 4.58
N TYR A 38 -4.31 2.93 4.99
CA TYR A 38 -4.61 4.26 5.50
C TYR A 38 -4.20 4.34 6.97
N TRP A 39 -3.39 5.34 7.31
CA TRP A 39 -2.93 5.63 8.67
C TRP A 39 -2.75 7.13 8.85
N ASP A 40 -3.27 7.68 9.95
CA ASP A 40 -3.13 9.09 10.32
C ASP A 40 -3.46 10.10 9.21
N GLY A 41 -4.54 9.87 8.45
CA GLY A 41 -4.91 10.78 7.36
C GLY A 41 -4.21 10.50 6.03
N VAL A 42 -3.18 9.65 6.01
CA VAL A 42 -2.28 9.43 4.86
C VAL A 42 -2.37 7.99 4.35
N TRP A 43 -2.28 7.84 3.02
CA TRP A 43 -2.16 6.53 2.38
C TRP A 43 -0.69 6.10 2.28
N TYR A 44 -0.35 5.00 2.96
CA TYR A 44 0.96 4.35 2.86
C TYR A 44 0.89 3.15 1.92
N TYR A 45 1.91 3.01 1.08
CA TYR A 45 2.00 1.96 0.06
C TYR A 45 3.12 0.98 0.41
N PHE A 46 2.88 -0.30 0.17
CA PHE A 46 3.78 -1.39 0.54
C PHE A 46 3.92 -2.38 -0.62
N GLU A 47 5.16 -2.80 -0.88
CA GLU A 47 5.47 -3.75 -1.95
C GLU A 47 4.88 -5.13 -1.67
N LYS A 48 4.89 -5.54 -0.39
CA LYS A 48 4.41 -6.85 0.06
C LYS A 48 3.58 -6.72 1.31
N LEU A 49 2.72 -7.72 1.53
CA LEU A 49 1.90 -7.84 2.73
C LEU A 49 2.76 -7.90 4.01
N SER A 50 3.96 -8.49 3.96
CA SER A 50 4.92 -8.50 5.07
C SER A 50 5.39 -7.10 5.48
N CYS A 51 5.58 -6.18 4.52
CA CYS A 51 5.94 -4.79 4.83
C CYS A 51 4.78 -4.09 5.54
N ARG A 52 3.55 -4.26 5.03
CA ARG A 52 2.36 -3.76 5.72
C ARG A 52 2.22 -4.33 7.12
N SER A 53 2.49 -5.62 7.33
CA SER A 53 2.36 -6.24 8.65
C SER A 53 3.36 -5.66 9.66
N ARG A 54 4.59 -5.37 9.22
CA ARG A 54 5.59 -4.66 10.04
C ARG A 54 5.15 -3.24 10.37
N PHE A 55 4.64 -2.53 9.36
CA PHE A 55 4.08 -1.19 9.57
C PHE A 55 2.91 -1.22 10.54
N ASP A 56 2.00 -2.18 10.44
CA ASP A 56 0.85 -2.33 11.35
C ASP A 56 1.29 -2.60 12.80
N SER A 57 2.41 -3.33 12.97
CA SER A 57 2.98 -3.60 14.30
C SER A 57 3.61 -2.37 14.94
N ALA A 58 4.14 -1.42 14.14
CA ALA A 58 4.89 -0.28 14.64
C ALA A 58 4.79 0.95 13.71
N PRO A 59 3.59 1.48 13.42
CA PRO A 59 3.40 2.49 12.38
C PRO A 59 4.13 3.79 12.73
N ALA A 60 4.15 4.17 14.01
CA ALA A 60 4.85 5.36 14.49
C ALA A 60 6.36 5.38 14.16
N ASN A 61 7.02 4.23 13.98
CA ASN A 61 8.44 4.21 13.57
C ASN A 61 8.64 4.57 12.08
N TYR A 62 7.58 4.53 11.30
CA TYR A 62 7.57 4.71 9.84
C TYR A 62 6.81 5.97 9.41
N THR A 63 6.08 6.59 10.33
CA THR A 63 5.24 7.78 10.11
C THR A 63 5.67 8.95 10.98
N ASP A 64 6.95 9.00 11.38
CA ASP A 64 7.49 10.15 12.10
C ASP A 64 7.22 11.42 11.27
N SER A 65 6.44 12.32 11.87
CA SER A 65 5.67 13.37 11.21
C SER A 65 6.51 14.55 10.71
#